data_AF-A0A534DK10-F1
#
_entry.id   AF-A0A534DK10-F1
#
_cell.length_a   1.000
_cell.length_b   1.000
_cell.length_c   1.000
_cell.angle_alpha   90.00
_cell.angle_beta   90.00
_cell.angle_gamma   90.00
#
_symmetry.space_group_name_H-M   'P 1'
#
loop_
_entity.id
_entity.type
_entity.pdbx_description
1 polymer ?
#
loop_
_entity_poly.entity_id
_entity_poly.type
_entity_poly.pdbx_seq_one_letter_code
_entity_poly.pdbx_strand_id
1 'polypeptide(L)'
;MTRRIQVHQVDAFTREPFTGNPTGVVLNADALSEAQMLAIARELNNAETAFILAPDGTDHTVRARFFTPRAEAGFVGHATVAAQYVLSRRFDAPRWQRQKSKAGIVDIEVRGTDAERRIAIRRSPPTIGRELNDRERLAVLDALALASESL
;
A
#
# COMPACT_ATOMS: atom_id res chain seq x y z
N MET A 1 4.15 4.12 31.17
CA MET A 1 3.59 5.13 30.24
C MET A 1 2.67 4.42 29.26
N THR A 2 1.42 4.86 29.14
CA THR A 2 0.46 4.28 28.19
C THR A 2 0.79 4.75 26.78
N ARG A 3 0.93 3.80 25.86
CA ARG A 3 1.27 4.10 24.47
C ARG A 3 0.01 4.12 23.62
N ARG A 4 -0.23 5.22 22.91
CA ARG A 4 -1.41 5.39 22.05
C ARG A 4 -1.05 5.04 20.61
N ILE A 5 -1.79 4.10 20.01
CA ILE A 5 -1.67 3.74 18.60
C ILE A 5 -3.00 4.11 17.94
N GLN A 6 -2.94 4.78 16.79
CA GLN A 6 -4.11 5.09 15.98
C GLN A 6 -4.15 4.14 14.79
N VAL A 7 -5.24 3.39 14.69
CA VAL A 7 -5.50 2.45 13.60
C VAL A 7 -6.70 2.94 12.81
N HIS A 8 -6.59 2.92 11.48
CA HIS A 8 -7.66 3.22 10.54
C HIS A 8 -7.93 2.01 9.67
N GLN A 9 -9.19 1.64 9.52
CA GLN A 9 -9.64 0.71 8.49
C GLN A 9 -10.03 1.53 7.27
N VAL A 10 -9.43 1.24 6.11
CA VAL A 10 -9.64 2.00 4.87
C VAL A 10 -9.82 1.05 3.71
N ASP A 11 -10.87 1.29 2.93
CA ASP A 11 -11.13 0.59 1.68
C ASP A 11 -10.53 1.38 0.51
N ALA A 12 -9.41 0.89 -0.03
CA ALA A 12 -8.73 1.54 -1.14
C ALA A 12 -9.45 1.30 -2.47
N PHE A 13 -9.33 2.27 -3.40
CA PHE A 13 -9.92 2.24 -4.75
C PHE A 13 -11.45 2.21 -4.81
N THR A 14 -12.11 2.67 -3.75
CA THR A 14 -13.56 2.80 -3.73
C THR A 14 -14.01 4.08 -3.02
N ARG A 15 -15.30 4.43 -3.20
CA ARG A 15 -16.04 5.41 -2.40
C ARG A 15 -17.14 4.75 -1.57
N GLU A 16 -17.39 3.47 -1.77
CA GLU A 16 -18.43 2.70 -1.12
C GLU A 16 -17.81 1.85 0.01
N PRO A 17 -18.30 1.96 1.25
CA PRO A 17 -17.81 1.13 2.35
C PRO A 17 -17.92 -0.37 2.04
N PHE A 18 -16.98 -1.16 2.53
CA PHE A 18 -16.95 -2.62 2.42
C PHE A 18 -16.75 -3.14 0.98
N THR A 19 -16.15 -2.32 0.12
CA THR A 19 -15.77 -2.70 -1.26
C THR A 19 -14.31 -2.35 -1.52
N GLY A 20 -13.78 -2.66 -2.70
CA GLY A 20 -12.38 -2.36 -3.02
C GLY A 20 -11.38 -3.19 -2.20
N ASN A 21 -10.23 -2.60 -1.85
CA ASN A 21 -9.15 -3.32 -1.17
C ASN A 21 -8.97 -2.82 0.28
N PRO A 22 -9.42 -3.59 1.29
CA PRO A 22 -9.33 -3.19 2.69
C PRO A 22 -7.87 -3.16 3.18
N THR A 23 -7.51 -2.09 3.88
CA THR A 23 -6.16 -1.86 4.43
C THR A 23 -6.24 -1.32 5.84
N GLY A 24 -5.45 -1.90 6.75
CA GLY A 24 -5.18 -1.29 8.05
C GLY A 24 -4.10 -0.21 7.91
N VAL A 25 -4.33 0.99 8.42
CA VAL A 25 -3.33 2.07 8.45
C VAL A 25 -3.04 2.46 9.89
N VAL A 26 -1.78 2.34 10.29
CA VAL A 26 -1.30 2.65 11.63
C VAL A 26 -0.42 3.91 11.57
N LEU A 27 -0.85 4.97 12.25
CA LEU A 27 -0.11 6.23 12.30
C LEU A 27 0.89 6.26 13.47
N ASN A 28 1.94 7.09 13.35
CA ASN A 28 2.96 7.34 14.37
C ASN A 28 3.62 6.04 14.88
N ALA A 29 4.02 5.18 13.95
CA ALA A 29 4.53 3.85 14.23
C ALA A 29 6.02 3.83 14.63
N ASP A 30 6.68 4.98 14.76
CA ASP A 30 8.14 5.10 14.98
C ASP A 30 8.68 4.29 16.17
N ALA A 31 7.95 4.25 17.28
CA ALA A 31 8.41 3.52 18.44
C ALA A 31 8.10 2.00 18.37
N LEU A 32 7.40 1.51 17.33
CA LEU A 32 6.99 0.10 17.25
C LEU A 32 8.18 -0.72 16.77
N SER A 33 8.44 -1.85 17.43
CA SER A 33 9.38 -2.83 16.87
C SER A 33 8.74 -3.53 15.67
N GLU A 34 9.57 -4.13 14.82
CA GLU A 34 9.09 -4.96 13.71
C GLU A 34 8.15 -6.09 14.18
N ALA A 35 8.50 -6.77 15.27
CA ALA A 35 7.66 -7.81 15.85
C ALA A 35 6.29 -7.28 16.29
N GLN A 36 6.23 -6.05 16.82
CA GLN A 36 4.97 -5.39 17.16
C GLN A 36 4.16 -5.01 15.93
N MET A 37 4.80 -4.48 14.88
CA MET A 37 4.13 -4.18 13.61
C MET A 37 3.53 -5.45 13.00
N LEU A 38 4.29 -6.55 12.96
CA LEU A 38 3.81 -7.83 12.48
C LEU A 38 2.67 -8.38 13.33
N ALA A 39 2.76 -8.30 14.67
CA ALA A 39 1.69 -8.73 15.56
C ALA A 39 0.40 -7.94 15.35
N ILE A 40 0.50 -6.61 15.15
CA ILE A 40 -0.66 -5.75 14.82
C ILE A 40 -1.22 -6.12 13.45
N ALA A 41 -0.38 -6.29 12.43
CA ALA A 41 -0.86 -6.67 11.09
C ALA A 41 -1.59 -8.02 11.11
N ARG A 42 -1.10 -8.97 11.93
CA ARG A 42 -1.76 -10.25 12.16
C ARG A 42 -3.10 -10.10 12.88
N GLU A 43 -3.18 -9.23 13.87
CA GLU A 43 -4.42 -8.94 14.61
C GLU A 43 -5.49 -8.31 13.71
N LEU A 44 -5.10 -7.37 12.83
CA LEU A 44 -6.02 -6.71 11.91
C LEU A 44 -6.46 -7.62 10.75
N ASN A 45 -5.63 -8.60 10.38
CA ASN A 45 -5.91 -9.63 9.38
C ASN A 45 -6.40 -9.08 8.02
N ASN A 46 -5.98 -7.88 7.65
CA ASN A 46 -6.10 -7.39 6.26
C ASN A 46 -5.05 -8.09 5.39
N ALA A 47 -5.22 -8.04 4.06
CA ALA A 47 -4.18 -8.49 3.14
C ALA A 47 -2.86 -7.77 3.45
N GLU A 48 -2.92 -6.45 3.65
CA GLU A 48 -1.81 -5.63 4.11
C GLU A 48 -2.20 -4.55 5.12
N THR A 49 -1.28 -4.24 6.01
CA THR A 49 -1.32 -3.12 6.96
C THR A 49 -0.14 -2.18 6.69
N ALA A 50 -0.42 -0.89 6.53
CA ALA A 50 0.58 0.16 6.36
C ALA A 50 0.89 0.84 7.70
N PHE A 51 2.16 0.90 8.05
CA PHE A 51 2.67 1.62 9.22
C PHE A 51 3.38 2.88 8.77
N ILE A 52 2.92 4.03 9.23
CA ILE A 52 3.51 5.33 8.89
C ILE A 52 4.51 5.76 9.96
N LEU A 53 5.70 6.14 9.52
CA LEU A 53 6.81 6.58 10.34
C LEU A 53 7.33 7.95 9.86
N ALA A 54 7.96 8.69 10.77
CA ALA A 54 8.66 9.93 10.46
C ALA A 54 9.77 9.70 9.42
N PRO A 55 10.10 10.67 8.55
CA PRO A 55 11.22 10.54 7.61
C PRO A 55 12.55 10.32 8.36
N ASP A 56 13.45 9.54 7.76
CA ASP A 56 14.81 9.26 8.29
C ASP A 56 15.93 9.86 7.42
N GLY A 57 15.57 10.75 6.49
CA GLY A 57 16.48 11.39 5.55
C GLY A 57 15.83 12.62 4.91
N THR A 58 16.56 13.29 4.03
CA THR A 58 16.13 14.56 3.39
C THR A 58 15.48 14.37 2.02
N ASP A 59 15.53 13.15 1.46
CA ASP A 59 15.04 12.82 0.12
C ASP A 59 13.58 12.34 0.09
N HIS A 60 12.95 12.20 1.26
CA HIS A 60 11.56 11.77 1.43
C HIS A 60 10.87 12.51 2.58
N THR A 61 9.55 12.63 2.51
CA THR A 61 8.73 13.36 3.50
C THR A 61 8.09 12.43 4.51
N VAL A 62 7.99 11.13 4.20
CA VAL A 62 7.36 10.12 5.04
C VAL A 62 7.92 8.73 4.74
N ARG A 63 7.93 7.86 5.74
CA ARG A 63 8.21 6.44 5.56
C ARG A 63 6.97 5.60 5.76
N ALA A 64 6.83 4.56 4.95
CA ALA A 64 5.80 3.55 5.09
C ALA A 64 6.44 2.15 5.11
N ARG A 65 6.07 1.34 6.10
CA ARG A 65 6.34 -0.10 6.12
C ARG A 65 5.03 -0.85 5.90
N PHE A 66 5.08 -1.93 5.12
CA PHE A 66 3.89 -2.70 4.76
C PHE A 66 4.03 -4.12 5.27
N PHE A 67 3.02 -4.61 5.98
CA PHE A 67 3.01 -5.97 6.52
C PHE A 67 1.77 -6.69 6.06
N THR A 68 1.97 -7.90 5.54
CA THR A 68 0.92 -8.92 5.54
C THR A 68 0.79 -9.49 6.97
N PRO A 69 -0.21 -10.34 7.25
CA PRO A 69 -0.30 -11.05 8.53
C PRO A 69 0.90 -11.96 8.85
N ARG A 70 1.79 -12.21 7.87
CA ARG A 70 2.88 -13.20 7.97
C ARG A 70 4.27 -12.60 7.87
N ALA A 71 4.44 -11.52 7.11
CA ALA A 71 5.76 -10.93 6.84
C ALA A 71 5.65 -9.49 6.31
N GLU A 72 6.78 -8.78 6.36
CA GLU A 72 6.93 -7.47 5.72
C GLU A 72 7.01 -7.60 4.20
N ALA A 73 6.21 -6.80 3.50
CA ALA A 73 6.24 -6.64 2.05
C ALA A 73 7.10 -5.43 1.62
N GLY A 74 7.63 -5.48 0.39
CA GLY A 74 8.47 -4.41 -0.16
C GLY A 74 7.71 -3.11 -0.41
N PHE A 75 6.74 -3.16 -1.32
CA PHE A 75 5.85 -2.06 -1.68
C PHE A 75 4.47 -2.62 -2.05
N VAL A 76 3.41 -1.93 -1.63
CA VAL A 76 2.03 -2.35 -1.84
C VAL A 76 1.21 -1.14 -2.29
N GLY A 77 0.67 -1.22 -3.51
CA GLY A 77 0.02 -0.07 -4.17
C GLY A 77 -1.23 0.41 -3.46
N HIS A 78 -2.18 -0.49 -3.19
CA HIS A 78 -3.44 -0.14 -2.54
C HIS A 78 -3.22 0.35 -1.11
N ALA A 79 -2.30 -0.28 -0.36
CA ALA A 79 -1.97 0.14 1.00
C ALA A 79 -1.28 1.51 1.03
N THR A 80 -0.48 1.84 0.01
CA THR A 80 0.06 3.20 -0.17
C THR A 80 -1.04 4.21 -0.41
N VAL A 81 -2.03 3.89 -1.27
CA VAL A 81 -3.20 4.76 -1.51
C VAL A 81 -3.97 5.00 -0.22
N ALA A 82 -4.28 3.95 0.54
CA ALA A 82 -4.98 4.04 1.82
C ALA A 82 -4.20 4.92 2.82
N ALA A 83 -2.90 4.68 2.98
CA ALA A 83 -2.08 5.41 3.93
C ALA A 83 -1.98 6.90 3.61
N GLN A 84 -1.76 7.23 2.33
CA GLN A 84 -1.71 8.62 1.86
C GLN A 84 -3.08 9.32 1.91
N TYR A 85 -4.17 8.58 1.71
CA TYR A 85 -5.52 9.10 1.93
C TYR A 85 -5.72 9.50 3.40
N VAL A 86 -5.33 8.65 4.35
CA VAL A 86 -5.40 8.95 5.80
C VAL A 86 -4.53 10.15 6.14
N LEU A 87 -3.26 10.14 5.72
CA LEU A 87 -2.32 11.23 6.01
C LEU A 87 -2.84 12.57 5.51
N SER A 88 -3.30 12.61 4.26
CA SER A 88 -3.76 13.86 3.67
C SER A 88 -5.12 14.34 4.22
N ARG A 89 -5.92 13.46 4.83
CA ARG A 89 -7.15 13.82 5.56
C ARG A 89 -6.87 14.32 6.98
N ARG A 90 -5.83 13.79 7.63
CA ARG A 90 -5.48 14.10 9.03
C ARG A 90 -4.54 15.28 9.17
N PHE A 91 -3.70 15.49 8.16
CA PHE A 91 -2.69 16.52 8.13
C PHE A 91 -2.89 17.35 6.86
N ASP A 92 -2.54 18.63 6.90
CA ASP A 92 -2.48 19.48 5.72
C ASP A 92 -1.28 19.07 4.87
N ALA A 93 -1.44 17.93 4.18
CA ALA A 93 -0.35 17.31 3.46
C ALA A 93 -0.16 18.02 2.11
N PRO A 94 1.08 18.31 1.71
CA PRO A 94 1.34 18.97 0.44
C PRO A 94 0.85 18.12 -0.72
N ARG A 95 0.55 18.79 -1.84
CA ARG A 95 0.15 18.14 -3.10
C ARG A 95 1.16 17.07 -3.53
N TRP A 96 2.46 17.32 -3.34
CA TRP A 96 3.54 16.42 -3.71
C TRP A 96 4.24 15.90 -2.48
N GLN A 97 4.40 14.58 -2.41
CA GLN A 97 5.11 13.90 -1.33
C GLN A 97 6.03 12.84 -1.90
N ARG A 98 7.09 12.52 -1.16
CA ARG A 98 7.99 11.43 -1.47
C ARG A 98 7.92 10.42 -0.34
N GLN A 99 7.44 9.22 -0.63
CA GLN A 99 7.28 8.16 0.35
C GLN A 99 8.39 7.14 0.17
N LYS A 100 9.17 6.90 1.23
CA LYS A 100 10.15 5.82 1.27
C LYS A 100 9.52 4.55 1.83
N SER A 101 9.82 3.42 1.20
CA SER A 101 9.45 2.07 1.63
C SER A 101 10.64 1.13 1.45
N LYS A 102 10.48 -0.15 1.80
CA LYS A 102 11.52 -1.16 1.60
C LYS A 102 11.90 -1.36 0.13
N ALA A 103 10.98 -1.11 -0.81
CA ALA A 103 11.27 -1.16 -2.25
C ALA A 103 11.87 0.13 -2.84
N GLY A 104 12.12 1.16 -2.01
CA GLY A 104 12.63 2.46 -2.44
C GLY A 104 11.62 3.59 -2.29
N ILE A 105 11.93 4.72 -2.93
CA ILE A 105 11.14 5.96 -2.86
C ILE A 105 10.20 6.07 -4.06
N VAL A 106 8.95 6.45 -3.79
CA VAL A 106 7.95 6.78 -4.81
C VAL A 106 7.43 8.20 -4.64
N ASP A 107 7.11 8.85 -5.75
CA ASP A 107 6.46 10.15 -5.73
C ASP A 107 4.94 9.98 -5.68
N ILE A 108 4.31 10.69 -4.74
CA ILE A 108 2.88 10.67 -4.47
C ILE A 108 2.31 12.04 -4.82
N GLU A 109 1.18 12.04 -5.51
CA GLU A 109 0.36 13.21 -5.72
C GLU A 109 -0.98 13.08 -4.98
N VAL A 110 -1.34 14.10 -4.20
CA VAL A 110 -2.67 14.27 -3.62
C VAL A 110 -3.41 15.33 -4.41
N ARG A 111 -4.57 14.97 -4.99
CA ARG A 111 -5.44 15.90 -5.74
C ARG A 111 -6.83 15.94 -5.12
N GLY A 112 -7.50 17.08 -5.23
CA GLY A 112 -8.86 17.27 -4.73
C GLY A 112 -8.96 17.23 -3.19
N THR A 113 -10.19 17.35 -2.69
CA THR A 113 -10.50 17.36 -1.25
C THR A 113 -11.68 16.43 -0.96
N ASP A 114 -11.81 16.02 0.30
CA ASP A 114 -12.91 15.20 0.80
C ASP A 114 -13.28 14.00 -0.09
N ALA A 115 -14.50 13.97 -0.64
CA ALA A 115 -15.00 12.88 -1.48
C ALA A 115 -14.30 12.81 -2.85
N GLU A 116 -13.81 13.94 -3.35
CA GLU A 116 -13.09 14.07 -4.62
C GLU A 116 -11.58 13.87 -4.48
N ARG A 117 -11.11 13.57 -3.27
CA ARG A 117 -9.70 13.30 -3.00
C ARG A 117 -9.23 12.07 -3.78
N ARG A 118 -8.09 12.22 -4.46
CA ARG A 118 -7.42 11.18 -5.24
C ARG A 118 -5.94 11.13 -4.88
N ILE A 119 -5.42 9.91 -4.76
CA ILE A 119 -3.99 9.64 -4.56
C ILE A 119 -3.45 9.02 -5.85
N ALA A 120 -2.43 9.63 -6.44
CA ALA A 120 -1.70 9.06 -7.57
C ALA A 120 -0.29 8.68 -7.13
N ILE A 121 0.16 7.50 -7.54
CA ILE A 121 1.51 6.99 -7.29
C ILE A 121 2.25 7.00 -8.63
N ARG A 122 3.33 7.78 -8.73
CA ARG A 122 4.20 7.74 -9.90
C ARG A 122 5.24 6.65 -9.71
N ARG A 123 5.39 5.81 -10.72
CA ARG A 123 6.44 4.78 -10.79
C ARG A 123 7.17 4.90 -12.11
N SER A 124 8.41 4.42 -12.13
CA SER A 124 9.15 4.24 -13.37
C SER A 124 8.37 3.31 -14.32
N PRO A 125 8.50 3.50 -15.65
CA PRO A 125 7.93 2.58 -16.62
C PRO A 125 8.30 1.13 -16.29
N PRO A 126 7.36 0.18 -16.39
CA PRO A 126 7.65 -1.21 -16.11
C PRO A 126 8.60 -1.77 -17.17
N THR A 127 9.46 -2.70 -16.76
CA THR A 127 10.19 -3.53 -17.71
C THR A 127 9.28 -4.65 -18.17
N ILE A 128 9.11 -4.81 -19.48
CA ILE A 128 8.37 -5.93 -20.05
C ILE A 128 9.33 -7.12 -20.13
N GLY A 129 8.93 -8.25 -19.55
CA GLY A 129 9.70 -9.50 -19.61
C GLY A 129 9.61 -10.18 -20.98
N ARG A 130 10.15 -11.40 -21.06
CA ARG A 130 10.01 -12.22 -22.28
C ARG A 130 8.55 -12.64 -22.50
N GLU A 131 8.23 -12.90 -23.74
CA GLU A 131 6.98 -13.56 -24.10
C GLU A 131 6.98 -15.03 -23.62
N LEU A 132 5.79 -15.53 -23.27
CA LEU A 132 5.59 -16.94 -22.93
C LEU A 132 5.51 -17.76 -24.21
N ASN A 133 6.18 -18.92 -24.25
CA ASN A 133 5.98 -19.84 -25.36
C ASN A 133 4.63 -20.58 -25.25
N ASP A 134 4.24 -21.30 -26.30
CA ASP A 134 2.93 -21.98 -26.35
C ASP A 134 2.70 -22.95 -25.19
N ARG A 135 3.73 -23.70 -24.79
CA ARG A 135 3.63 -24.64 -23.65
C ARG A 135 3.32 -23.90 -22.35
N GLU A 136 3.99 -22.78 -22.11
CA GLU A 136 3.78 -21.97 -20.91
C GLU A 136 2.43 -21.26 -20.94
N ARG A 137 2.04 -20.72 -22.10
CA ARG A 137 0.73 -20.10 -22.31
C ARG A 137 -0.40 -21.10 -22.03
N LEU A 138 -0.32 -22.30 -22.58
CA LEU A 138 -1.32 -23.35 -22.35
C LEU A 138 -1.37 -23.78 -20.89
N ALA A 139 -0.23 -23.88 -20.21
CA ALA A 139 -0.19 -24.18 -18.78
C ALA A 139 -0.85 -23.09 -17.93
N VAL A 140 -0.68 -21.81 -18.29
CA VAL A 140 -1.37 -20.69 -17.62
C VAL A 140 -2.88 -20.76 -17.85
N LEU A 141 -3.32 -21.05 -19.06
CA LEU A 141 -4.74 -21.19 -19.38
C LEU A 141 -5.39 -22.34 -18.60
N ASP A 142 -4.74 -23.51 -18.57
CA ASP A 142 -5.21 -24.68 -17.84
C ASP A 142 -5.32 -24.38 -16.33
N ALA A 143 -4.30 -23.73 -15.75
CA ALA A 143 -4.32 -23.31 -14.34
C ALA A 143 -5.44 -22.30 -14.00
N LEU A 144 -5.90 -21.55 -15.00
CA LEU A 144 -7.04 -20.63 -14.90
C LEU A 144 -8.37 -21.26 -15.34
N ALA A 145 -8.36 -22.55 -15.72
CA ALA A 145 -9.50 -23.28 -16.30
C ALA A 145 -10.13 -22.59 -17.54
N LEU A 146 -9.28 -22.04 -18.41
CA LEU A 146 -9.66 -21.36 -19.65
C LEU A 146 -9.30 -22.20 -20.88
N ALA A 147 -10.13 -22.11 -21.93
CA ALA A 147 -9.84 -22.72 -23.22
C ALA A 147 -8.87 -21.85 -24.03
N SER A 148 -8.11 -22.47 -24.94
CA SER A 148 -7.20 -21.75 -25.85
C SER A 148 -7.92 -20.77 -26.79
N GLU A 149 -9.20 -21.01 -27.05
CA GLU A 149 -10.09 -20.16 -27.87
C GLU A 149 -10.61 -18.93 -27.11
N SER A 150 -10.37 -18.84 -25.79
CA SER A 150 -10.76 -17.69 -24.95
C SER A 150 -9.77 -16.51 -25.01
N LEU A 151 -8.74 -16.61 -25.85
CA LEU A 151 -7.75 -15.56 -26.14
C LEU A 151 -7.81 -15.19 -27.61
#